data_AF-A0ABD2KQ34-F1
#
_entry.id   AF-A0ABD2KQ34-F1
#
_cell.length_a   1.000
_cell.length_b   1.000
_cell.length_c   1.000
_cell.angle_alpha   90.00
_cell.angle_beta   90.00
_cell.angle_gamma   90.00
#
_symmetry.space_group_name_H-M   'P 1'
#
loop_
_entity.id
_entity.type
_entity.pdbx_description
1 polymer ?
#
loop_
_entity_poly.entity_id
_entity_poly.type
_entity_poly.pdbx_seq_one_letter_code
_entity_poly.pdbx_strand_id
1 'polypeptide(L)'
;MASSKSGNLADRMKHLLGTAKLADAHFLVGDGDGKELLSAHKGILVSASDVFEAMFRFDSQNGKAENVPDVEAEAFKVMLSFIYADDLSELDGENAMAVLYTLVEIF
;
A
#
# COMPACT_ATOMS: atom_id res chain seq x y z
N MET A 1 2.51 2.28 -31.54
CA MET A 1 2.35 0.94 -30.92
C MET A 1 2.54 1.09 -29.43
N ALA A 2 1.57 0.69 -28.60
CA ALA A 2 1.77 0.66 -27.16
C ALA A 2 2.80 -0.44 -26.86
N SER A 3 3.94 -0.07 -26.27
CA SER A 3 4.92 -1.05 -25.82
C SER A 3 4.30 -1.85 -24.67
N SER A 4 4.17 -3.16 -24.85
CA SER A 4 3.81 -4.07 -23.76
C SER A 4 4.91 -4.02 -22.71
N LYS A 5 4.60 -3.63 -21.47
CA LYS A 5 5.56 -3.85 -20.37
C LYS A 5 5.82 -5.35 -20.26
N SER A 6 7.07 -5.77 -20.43
CA SER A 6 7.50 -7.17 -20.29
C SER A 6 7.32 -7.66 -18.85
N GLY A 7 6.96 -8.93 -18.65
CA GLY A 7 6.78 -9.54 -17.33
C GLY A 7 5.40 -10.19 -17.14
N ASN A 8 5.26 -11.00 -16.09
CA ASN A 8 3.98 -11.60 -15.69
C ASN A 8 3.07 -10.55 -15.02
N LEU A 9 1.89 -10.94 -14.53
CA LEU A 9 0.98 -10.00 -13.87
C LEU A 9 1.62 -9.37 -12.62
N ALA A 10 2.23 -10.18 -11.75
CA ALA A 10 2.88 -9.72 -10.53
C ALA A 10 3.98 -8.69 -10.85
N ASP A 11 4.83 -8.94 -11.85
CA ASP A 11 5.88 -7.99 -12.25
C ASP A 11 5.29 -6.64 -12.67
N ARG A 12 4.17 -6.64 -13.40
CA ARG A 12 3.49 -5.42 -13.82
C ARG A 12 2.83 -4.69 -12.65
N MET A 13 2.29 -5.42 -11.66
CA MET A 13 1.70 -4.84 -10.46
C MET A 13 2.77 -4.25 -9.53
N LYS A 14 3.88 -4.94 -9.29
CA LYS A 14 5.06 -4.40 -8.58
C LYS A 14 5.56 -3.12 -9.25
N HIS A 15 5.65 -3.13 -10.57
CA HIS A 15 6.05 -1.95 -11.32
C HIS A 15 5.01 -0.81 -11.24
N LEU A 16 3.72 -1.12 -11.20
CA LEU A 16 2.66 -0.11 -11.00
C LEU A 16 2.80 0.53 -9.60
N LEU A 17 2.97 -0.28 -8.56
CA LEU A 17 3.21 0.18 -7.19
C LEU A 17 4.47 1.06 -7.12
N GLY A 18 5.61 0.54 -7.58
CA GLY A 18 6.90 1.24 -7.49
C GLY A 18 7.00 2.53 -8.32
N THR A 19 6.16 2.69 -9.35
CA THR A 19 6.11 3.95 -10.12
C THR A 19 5.03 4.92 -9.64
N ALA A 20 4.12 4.48 -8.76
CA ALA A 20 2.96 5.23 -8.29
C ALA A 20 2.14 5.90 -9.42
N LYS A 21 2.21 5.36 -10.65
CA LYS A 21 1.61 5.99 -11.82
C LYS A 21 0.09 5.82 -11.76
N LEU A 22 -0.65 6.94 -11.75
CA LEU A 22 -2.11 7.00 -11.56
C LEU A 22 -2.56 6.66 -10.13
N ALA A 23 -1.66 6.76 -9.14
CA ALA A 23 -2.05 6.66 -7.75
C ALA A 23 -3.11 7.72 -7.40
N ASP A 24 -4.17 7.27 -6.74
CA ASP A 24 -5.33 8.06 -6.30
C ASP A 24 -5.59 7.91 -4.80
N ALA A 25 -4.69 7.22 -4.08
CA ALA A 25 -4.61 7.17 -2.62
C ALA A 25 -3.20 7.60 -2.17
N HIS A 26 -3.15 8.39 -1.10
CA HIS A 26 -1.91 8.78 -0.44
C HIS A 26 -2.04 8.53 1.07
N PHE A 27 -1.00 8.00 1.68
CA PHE A 27 -0.94 7.68 3.10
C PHE A 27 0.24 8.36 3.73
N LEU A 28 0.03 9.06 4.83
CA LEU A 28 1.08 9.60 5.66
C LEU A 28 1.29 8.63 6.83
N VAL A 29 2.26 7.72 6.68
CA VAL A 29 2.45 6.55 7.55
C VAL A 29 3.60 6.78 8.53
N GLY A 30 3.46 6.30 9.76
CA GLY A 30 4.44 6.47 10.84
C GLY A 30 4.35 7.84 11.52
N ASP A 31 5.20 8.01 12.53
CA ASP A 31 5.29 9.23 13.34
C ASP A 31 6.72 9.81 13.36
N GLY A 32 6.85 11.02 13.93
CA GLY A 32 8.14 11.67 14.13
C GLY A 32 9.02 11.73 12.87
N ASP A 33 10.28 11.31 13.02
CA ASP A 33 11.28 11.26 11.96
C ASP A 33 11.10 10.05 11.01
N GLY A 34 10.28 9.06 11.40
CA GLY A 34 9.97 7.87 10.59
C GLY A 34 8.75 8.02 9.68
N LYS A 35 8.17 9.22 9.63
CA LYS A 35 6.95 9.50 8.88
C LYS A 35 7.22 9.60 7.37
N GLU A 36 6.47 8.83 6.58
CA GLU A 36 6.60 8.78 5.11
C GLU A 36 5.27 9.01 4.39
N LEU A 37 5.33 9.65 3.21
CA LEU A 37 4.19 9.76 2.30
C LEU A 37 4.26 8.65 1.25
N LEU A 38 3.35 7.68 1.35
CA LEU A 38 3.25 6.53 0.45
C LEU A 38 2.06 6.71 -0.50
N SER A 39 2.21 6.26 -1.75
CA SER A 39 1.18 6.38 -2.78
C SER A 39 0.69 5.00 -3.23
N ALA A 40 -0.62 4.87 -3.45
CA ALA A 40 -1.26 3.61 -3.83
C ALA A 40 -2.52 3.88 -4.68
N HIS A 41 -3.24 2.80 -5.03
CA HIS A 41 -4.39 2.84 -5.91
C HIS A 41 -5.63 2.31 -5.18
N LYS A 42 -6.64 3.17 -4.98
CA LYS A 42 -7.88 2.86 -4.26
C LYS A 42 -8.53 1.59 -4.79
N GLY A 43 -8.66 1.46 -6.11
CA GLY A 43 -9.28 0.29 -6.74
C GLY A 43 -8.62 -1.04 -6.41
N ILE A 44 -7.29 -1.07 -6.23
CA ILE A 44 -6.56 -2.27 -5.82
C ILE A 44 -6.79 -2.53 -4.33
N LEU A 45 -6.66 -1.49 -3.50
CA LEU A 45 -6.81 -1.59 -2.05
C LEU A 45 -8.22 -2.06 -1.63
N VAL A 46 -9.29 -1.48 -2.20
CA VAL A 46 -10.67 -1.90 -1.90
C VAL A 46 -10.98 -3.30 -2.40
N SER A 47 -10.28 -3.79 -3.43
CA SER A 47 -10.44 -5.17 -3.88
C SER A 47 -9.81 -6.19 -2.93
N ALA A 48 -8.87 -5.75 -2.09
CA ALA A 48 -8.19 -6.58 -1.12
C ALA A 48 -8.83 -6.51 0.27
N SER A 49 -9.53 -5.42 0.62
CA SER A 49 -10.02 -5.20 1.98
C SER A 49 -11.23 -4.26 2.08
N ASP A 50 -12.22 -4.68 2.88
CA ASP A 50 -13.38 -3.88 3.25
C ASP A 50 -13.02 -2.69 4.16
N VAL A 51 -11.88 -2.77 4.88
CA VAL A 51 -11.36 -1.66 5.70
C VAL A 51 -10.97 -0.49 4.81
N PHE A 52 -10.28 -0.74 3.70
CA PHE A 52 -9.98 0.29 2.71
C PHE A 52 -11.25 0.80 2.02
N GLU A 53 -12.22 -0.08 1.76
CA GLU A 53 -13.50 0.36 1.22
C GLU A 53 -14.21 1.33 2.17
N ALA A 54 -14.29 0.99 3.46
CA ALA A 54 -14.87 1.85 4.49
C ALA A 54 -14.10 3.17 4.65
N MET A 55 -12.77 3.11 4.62
CA MET A 55 -11.88 4.28 4.68
C MET A 55 -12.18 5.25 3.53
N PHE A 56 -12.30 4.76 2.30
CA PHE A 56 -12.49 5.62 1.13
C PHE A 56 -13.95 5.99 0.83
N ARG A 57 -14.94 5.24 1.34
CA ARG A 57 -16.38 5.51 1.12
C ARG A 57 -16.81 6.91 1.57
N PHE A 58 -16.17 7.44 2.61
CA PHE A 58 -16.48 8.77 3.16
C PHE A 58 -15.43 9.83 2.79
N ASP A 59 -14.41 9.47 2.00
CA ASP A 59 -13.34 10.39 1.63
C ASP A 59 -13.89 11.46 0.67
N SER A 60 -14.27 12.60 1.25
CA SER A 60 -14.87 13.72 0.55
C SER A 60 -13.78 14.49 -0.20
N GLN A 61 -13.50 14.08 -1.44
CA GLN A 61 -13.01 14.92 -2.56
C GLN A 61 -11.74 15.78 -2.37
N ASN A 62 -11.05 15.77 -1.22
CA ASN A 62 -10.06 16.80 -0.90
C ASN A 62 -8.61 16.38 -1.15
N GLY A 63 -8.36 15.19 -1.70
CA GLY A 63 -7.00 14.74 -2.05
C GLY A 63 -6.02 14.81 -0.87
N LYS A 64 -6.54 14.71 0.36
CA LYS A 64 -5.71 14.69 1.56
C LYS A 64 -5.19 13.27 1.76
N ALA A 65 -3.95 13.16 2.21
CA ALA A 65 -3.38 11.88 2.57
C ALA A 65 -4.03 11.35 3.86
N GLU A 66 -4.34 10.06 3.88
CA GLU A 66 -4.84 9.34 5.05
C GLU A 66 -3.68 9.16 6.04
N ASN A 67 -3.87 9.55 7.31
CA ASN A 67 -2.81 9.50 8.31
C ASN A 67 -2.84 8.17 9.05
N VAL A 68 -1.73 7.44 9.06
CA VAL A 68 -1.58 6.11 9.70
C VAL A 68 -0.37 6.14 10.64
N PRO A 69 -0.48 6.84 11.79
CA PRO A 69 0.66 7.06 12.67
C PRO A 69 1.11 5.81 13.44
N ASP A 70 0.20 4.86 13.66
CA ASP A 70 0.42 3.67 14.51
C ASP A 70 1.11 2.51 13.76
N VAL A 71 1.39 2.70 12.46
CA VAL A 71 2.04 1.69 11.61
C VAL A 71 3.38 2.21 11.13
N GLU A 72 4.41 1.36 11.21
CA GLU A 72 5.73 1.65 10.66
C GLU A 72 5.70 1.67 9.13
N ALA A 73 6.39 2.64 8.52
CA ALA A 73 6.39 2.82 7.06
C ALA A 73 6.86 1.56 6.31
N GLU A 74 7.89 0.87 6.82
CA GLU A 74 8.40 -0.37 6.22
C GLU A 74 7.36 -1.50 6.27
N ALA A 75 6.68 -1.69 7.41
CA ALA A 75 5.63 -2.70 7.52
C ALA A 75 4.47 -2.42 6.54
N PHE A 76 4.10 -1.15 6.37
CA PHE A 76 3.09 -0.74 5.41
C PHE A 76 3.53 -0.98 3.95
N LYS A 77 4.82 -0.75 3.61
CA LYS A 77 5.37 -1.07 2.29
C LYS A 77 5.31 -2.58 2.00
N VAL A 78 5.64 -3.44 2.97
CA VAL A 78 5.52 -4.90 2.84
C VAL A 78 4.06 -5.30 2.61
N MET A 79 3.12 -4.72 3.37
CA MET A 79 1.69 -4.96 3.14
C MET A 79 1.27 -4.55 1.72
N LEU A 80 1.70 -3.38 1.23
CA LEU A 80 1.39 -2.96 -0.14
C LEU A 80 1.96 -3.95 -1.17
N SER A 81 3.19 -4.42 -0.99
CA SER A 81 3.79 -5.45 -1.85
C SER A 81 2.98 -6.76 -1.85
N PHE A 82 2.49 -7.18 -0.68
CA PHE A 82 1.59 -8.33 -0.54
C PHE A 82 0.28 -8.12 -1.30
N ILE A 83 -0.42 -7.01 -1.06
CA ILE A 83 -1.69 -6.68 -1.73
C ILE A 83 -1.56 -6.64 -3.26
N TYR A 84 -0.44 -6.13 -3.78
CA TYR A 84 -0.27 -5.94 -5.23
C TYR A 84 0.15 -7.22 -5.96
N ALA A 85 0.92 -8.10 -5.30
CA ALA A 85 1.66 -9.13 -5.99
C ALA A 85 1.92 -10.41 -5.18
N ASP A 86 1.26 -10.60 -4.04
CA ASP A 86 1.55 -11.66 -3.06
C ASP A 86 3.04 -11.70 -2.67
N ASP A 87 3.68 -10.53 -2.64
CA ASP A 87 5.12 -10.40 -2.46
C ASP A 87 5.49 -10.07 -1.01
N LEU A 88 6.19 -11.01 -0.38
CA LEU A 88 6.71 -10.90 0.99
C LEU A 88 8.24 -11.03 1.01
N SER A 89 8.94 -10.69 -0.08
CA SER A 89 10.40 -10.81 -0.13
C SER A 89 11.14 -9.92 0.89
N GLU A 90 10.51 -8.82 1.29
CA GLU A 90 11.04 -7.86 2.28
C GLU A 90 10.58 -8.18 3.71
N LEU A 91 9.83 -9.27 3.92
CA LEU A 91 9.46 -9.75 5.24
C LEU A 91 10.64 -10.49 5.86
N ASP A 92 11.04 -10.09 7.07
CA ASP A 92 12.11 -10.73 7.83
C ASP A 92 11.76 -10.87 9.31
N GLY A 93 12.70 -11.40 10.10
CA GLY A 93 12.48 -11.62 11.53
C GLY A 93 12.36 -10.34 12.35
N GLU A 94 12.85 -9.21 11.86
CA GLU A 94 12.84 -7.93 12.55
C GLU A 94 11.51 -7.21 12.33
N ASN A 95 10.94 -7.29 11.12
CA ASN A 95 9.68 -6.62 10.78
C ASN A 95 8.43 -7.52 10.84
N ALA A 96 8.58 -8.85 11.03
CA ALA A 96 7.47 -9.80 10.96
C ALA A 96 6.27 -9.45 11.85
N MET A 97 6.51 -9.00 13.08
CA MET A 97 5.41 -8.67 14.00
C MET A 97 4.66 -7.41 13.55
N ALA A 98 5.40 -6.38 13.11
CA ALA A 98 4.81 -5.14 12.62
C ALA A 98 4.01 -5.37 11.33
N VAL A 99 4.53 -6.19 10.41
CA VAL A 99 3.81 -6.60 9.20
C VAL A 99 2.55 -7.39 9.53
N LEU A 100 2.64 -8.37 10.44
CA LEU A 100 1.48 -9.15 10.86
C LEU A 100 0.40 -8.27 11.48
N TYR A 101 0.80 -7.35 12.37
CA TYR A 101 -0.12 -6.39 12.98
C TYR A 101 -0.84 -5.55 11.91
N THR A 102 -0.07 -4.99 10.98
CA THR A 102 -0.59 -4.16 9.88
C THR A 102 -1.57 -4.93 9.00
N LEU A 103 -1.26 -6.18 8.66
CA LEU A 103 -2.13 -7.03 7.86
C LEU A 103 -3.43 -7.35 8.61
N VAL A 104 -3.38 -7.63 9.91
CA VAL A 104 -4.58 -7.91 10.72
C VAL A 104 -5.47 -6.68 10.89
N GLU A 105 -4.93 -5.47 10.92
CA GLU A 105 -5.76 -4.27 10.99
C GLU A 105 -6.50 -3.99 9.68
N ILE A 106 -5.94 -4.47 8.57
CA ILE A 106 -6.41 -4.13 7.23
C ILE A 106 -7.17 -5.28 6.59
N PHE A 107 -7.01 -6.53 7.01
CA PHE A 107 -7.80 -7.70 6.57
C PHE A 107 -8.80 -8.15 7.64
#